data_AF-A0A6S7J9F7-F1
#
_entry.id   AF-A0A6S7J9F7-F1
#
_cell.length_a   1.000
_cell.length_b   1.000
_cell.length_c   1.000
_cell.angle_alpha   90.00
_cell.angle_beta   90.00
_cell.angle_gamma   90.00
#
_symmetry.space_group_name_H-M   'P 1'
#
loop_
_entity.id
_entity.type
_entity.pdbx_description
1 polymer ?
#
loop_
_entity_poly.entity_id
_entity_poly.type
_entity_poly.pdbx_seq_one_letter_code
_entity_poly.pdbx_strand_id
1 'polypeptide(L)'
;MESVWFEGAEFLRNVDPPAETELSPEPFLIADNDPEVRVKATIYTTQLRVIKGLTSEGFNRFSKCNSLRRAIANMIIKAKTLKSQNQISTSRKRNAHQTHLVKLPVRKLPRNPPAAELRQSEVVMIKTAQSEAYAEEIETLQQNQLSQKSLSPRSSIYPLQPFVDGDGVLRVGGRLRQTDQMFQEIHPVILPKGCHLARLAITHYHSKVHHQGRQITHGALRQVGLWIIGAKRMISKLSTNVSRVENSEGTL
;
A
#
# COMPACT_ATOMS: atom_id res chain seq x y z
N MET A 1 6.29 -24.73 -55.47
CA MET A 1 5.47 -25.02 -54.27
C MET A 1 5.24 -23.70 -53.55
N GLU A 2 4.20 -22.97 -53.93
CA GLU A 2 3.78 -21.76 -53.21
C GLU A 2 2.73 -22.18 -52.17
N SER A 3 3.01 -21.94 -50.89
CA SER A 3 2.10 -22.32 -49.82
C SER A 3 1.10 -21.19 -49.57
N VAL A 4 -0.18 -21.54 -49.61
CA VAL A 4 -1.36 -20.70 -49.30
C VAL A 4 -1.26 -20.00 -47.93
N TRP A 5 -0.36 -20.45 -47.05
CA TRP A 5 -0.14 -19.88 -45.72
C TRP A 5 0.48 -18.48 -45.72
N PHE A 6 1.38 -18.19 -46.66
CA PHE A 6 1.98 -16.85 -46.76
C PHE A 6 1.07 -15.86 -47.48
N GLU A 7 0.12 -16.39 -48.24
CA GLU A 7 -0.71 -15.61 -49.14
C GLU A 7 -2.11 -15.33 -48.56
N GLY A 8 -2.63 -16.23 -47.73
CA GLY A 8 -3.98 -16.13 -47.18
C GLY A 8 -5.04 -16.58 -48.19
N ALA A 9 -6.28 -16.74 -47.71
CA ALA A 9 -7.39 -17.20 -48.54
C ALA A 9 -7.77 -16.17 -49.61
N GLU A 10 -8.01 -16.62 -50.85
CA GLU A 10 -8.25 -15.74 -52.00
C GLU A 10 -9.42 -14.77 -51.81
N PHE A 11 -10.46 -15.16 -51.08
CA PHE A 11 -11.63 -14.31 -50.83
C PHE A 11 -11.32 -13.06 -49.99
N LEU A 12 -10.18 -13.01 -49.28
CA LEU A 12 -9.71 -11.81 -48.58
C LEU A 12 -8.96 -10.84 -49.49
N ARG A 13 -8.58 -11.29 -50.69
CA ARG A 13 -7.83 -10.50 -51.69
C ARG A 13 -8.74 -9.94 -52.79
N ASN A 14 -9.92 -10.53 -52.96
CA ASN A 14 -10.93 -10.01 -53.87
C ASN A 14 -11.59 -8.78 -53.25
N VAL A 15 -11.65 -7.68 -54.00
CA VAL A 15 -12.19 -6.38 -53.53
C VAL A 15 -13.71 -6.42 -53.37
N ASP A 16 -14.37 -7.34 -54.06
CA ASP A 16 -15.80 -7.58 -53.94
C ASP A 16 -16.05 -8.77 -52.99
N PRO A 17 -16.71 -8.56 -51.83
CA PRO A 17 -17.05 -9.67 -50.96
C PRO A 17 -17.95 -10.65 -51.74
N PRO A 18 -17.77 -11.98 -51.56
CA PRO A 18 -18.73 -12.93 -52.08
C PRO A 18 -20.12 -12.52 -51.56
N ALA A 19 -21.11 -12.51 -52.45
CA ALA A 19 -22.48 -12.12 -52.14
C ALA A 19 -22.85 -12.70 -50.78
N GLU A 20 -23.23 -11.82 -49.83
CA GLU A 20 -23.64 -12.22 -48.49
C GLU A 20 -24.60 -13.39 -48.67
N THR A 21 -24.17 -14.59 -48.28
CA THR A 21 -25.10 -15.70 -48.19
C THR A 21 -26.10 -15.22 -47.18
N GLU A 22 -27.31 -14.86 -47.63
CA GLU A 22 -28.42 -14.51 -46.77
C GLU A 22 -28.61 -15.67 -45.81
N LEU A 23 -27.95 -15.60 -44.67
CA LEU A 23 -28.23 -16.44 -43.53
C LEU A 23 -29.62 -16.01 -43.09
N SER A 24 -30.62 -16.67 -43.66
CA SER A 24 -31.98 -16.66 -43.14
C SER A 24 -31.88 -16.80 -41.62
N PRO A 25 -32.44 -15.87 -40.83
CA PRO A 25 -32.42 -15.99 -39.38
C PRO A 25 -33.37 -17.13 -39.01
N GLU A 26 -32.92 -18.37 -39.17
CA GLU A 26 -33.58 -19.49 -38.54
C GLU A 26 -33.47 -19.26 -37.03
N PRO A 27 -34.59 -19.22 -36.29
CA PRO A 27 -34.54 -19.15 -34.86
C PRO A 27 -33.87 -20.43 -34.35
N PHE A 28 -32.60 -20.32 -33.97
CA PHE A 28 -31.89 -21.39 -33.28
C PHE A 28 -32.61 -21.64 -31.95
N LEU A 29 -33.47 -22.67 -31.91
CA LEU A 29 -34.12 -23.11 -30.70
C LEU A 29 -33.06 -23.73 -29.79
N ILE A 30 -32.59 -22.96 -28.82
CA ILE A 30 -31.72 -23.47 -27.76
C ILE A 30 -32.55 -24.45 -26.94
N ALA A 31 -32.14 -25.72 -26.90
CA ALA A 31 -32.82 -26.73 -26.11
C ALA A 31 -32.62 -26.43 -24.61
N ASP A 32 -33.68 -26.54 -23.82
CA ASP A 32 -33.64 -26.25 -22.37
C ASP A 32 -32.63 -27.13 -21.59
N ASN A 33 -32.15 -28.22 -22.19
CA ASN A 33 -31.19 -29.18 -21.62
C ASN A 33 -29.80 -29.14 -22.28
N ASP A 34 -29.42 -28.05 -22.94
CA ASP A 34 -28.09 -27.89 -23.53
C ASP A 34 -26.98 -27.89 -22.45
N PRO A 35 -26.03 -28.86 -22.46
CA PRO A 35 -24.96 -28.95 -21.47
C PRO A 35 -23.95 -27.79 -21.53
N GLU A 36 -23.87 -27.04 -22.65
CA GLU A 36 -23.03 -25.84 -22.78
C GLU A 36 -23.72 -24.59 -22.18
N VAL A 37 -25.05 -24.63 -22.02
CA VAL A 37 -25.82 -23.58 -21.34
C VAL A 37 -25.75 -23.80 -19.83
N ARG A 38 -24.96 -22.96 -19.15
CA ARG A 38 -24.88 -22.98 -17.68
C ARG A 38 -26.19 -22.47 -17.05
N VAL A 39 -27.14 -23.38 -16.80
CA VAL A 39 -28.46 -23.09 -16.21
C VAL A 39 -28.37 -22.52 -14.77
N LYS A 40 -27.27 -22.78 -14.04
CA LYS A 40 -27.06 -22.30 -12.67
C LYS A 40 -26.14 -21.08 -12.64
N ALA A 41 -26.72 -19.89 -12.69
CA ALA A 41 -26.00 -18.66 -12.35
C ALA A 41 -25.62 -18.68 -10.86
N THR A 42 -24.36 -18.97 -10.55
CA THR A 42 -23.86 -18.89 -9.17
C THR A 42 -23.51 -17.43 -8.88
N ILE A 43 -24.39 -16.74 -8.16
CA ILE A 43 -24.14 -15.36 -7.73
C ILE A 43 -23.34 -15.40 -6.43
N TYR A 44 -22.08 -14.99 -6.49
CA TYR A 44 -21.23 -14.85 -5.30
C TYR A 44 -21.50 -13.49 -4.65
N THR A 45 -22.25 -13.47 -3.56
CA THR A 45 -22.44 -12.25 -2.76
C THR A 45 -21.20 -12.02 -1.89
N THR A 46 -20.39 -11.01 -2.23
CA THR A 46 -19.26 -10.61 -1.40
C THR A 46 -19.75 -9.75 -0.24
N GLN A 47 -19.80 -10.32 0.97
CA GLN A 47 -20.06 -9.52 2.17
C GLN A 47 -18.79 -8.75 2.55
N LEU A 48 -18.78 -7.44 2.32
CA LEU A 48 -17.70 -6.57 2.76
C LEU A 48 -17.90 -6.20 4.22
N ARG A 49 -17.02 -6.69 5.11
CA ARG A 49 -16.85 -6.06 6.42
C ARG A 49 -16.23 -4.69 6.18
N VAL A 50 -16.99 -3.63 6.43
CA VAL A 50 -16.49 -2.25 6.33
C VAL A 50 -15.54 -2.01 7.49
N ILE A 51 -14.27 -2.35 7.31
CA ILE A 51 -13.22 -1.96 8.25
C ILE A 51 -12.99 -0.46 8.05
N LYS A 52 -13.13 0.31 9.13
CA LYS A 52 -12.89 1.76 9.11
C LYS A 52 -11.37 2.00 9.03
N GLY A 53 -10.85 2.21 7.82
CA GLY A 53 -9.49 2.70 7.59
C GLY A 53 -8.52 1.68 6.96
N LEU A 54 -7.26 2.09 6.87
CA LEU A 54 -6.16 1.28 6.35
C LEU A 54 -5.59 0.43 7.48
N THR A 55 -5.58 -0.89 7.30
CA THR A 55 -4.99 -1.84 8.27
C THR A 55 -3.56 -2.20 7.89
N SER A 56 -2.73 -2.54 8.87
CA SER A 56 -1.36 -3.01 8.62
C SER A 56 -1.35 -4.39 7.94
N GLU A 57 -2.42 -5.17 8.05
CA GLU A 57 -2.61 -6.41 7.29
C GLU A 57 -2.57 -6.14 5.78
N GLY A 58 -3.13 -5.00 5.32
CA GLY A 58 -3.04 -4.58 3.93
C GLY A 58 -1.59 -4.41 3.44
N PHE A 59 -0.63 -4.20 4.35
CA PHE A 59 0.78 -4.06 4.01
C PHE A 59 1.42 -5.40 3.64
N ASN A 60 0.89 -6.53 4.12
CA ASN A 60 1.43 -7.87 3.88
C ASN A 60 1.47 -8.23 2.39
N ARG A 61 0.65 -7.58 1.57
CA ARG A 61 0.63 -7.73 0.10
C ARG A 61 1.90 -7.22 -0.59
N PHE A 62 2.71 -6.45 0.11
CA PHE A 62 3.90 -5.82 -0.45
C PHE A 62 5.17 -6.47 0.09
N SER A 63 6.10 -6.80 -0.81
CA SER A 63 7.44 -7.30 -0.47
C SER A 63 8.50 -6.20 -0.37
N LYS A 64 8.22 -5.00 -0.89
CA LYS A 64 9.14 -3.85 -0.93
C LYS A 64 8.53 -2.61 -0.29
N CYS A 65 9.31 -1.94 0.57
CA CYS A 65 8.89 -0.70 1.24
C CYS A 65 8.48 0.40 0.24
N ASN A 66 9.26 0.60 -0.83
CA ASN A 66 8.95 1.61 -1.85
C ASN A 66 7.66 1.33 -2.62
N SER A 67 7.33 0.06 -2.88
CA SER A 67 6.08 -0.30 -3.55
C SER A 67 4.87 0.02 -2.68
N LEU A 68 4.95 -0.30 -1.38
CA LEU A 68 3.92 0.05 -0.39
C LEU A 68 3.74 1.58 -0.29
N ARG A 69 4.85 2.32 -0.16
CA ARG A 69 4.86 3.78 -0.08
C ARG A 69 4.20 4.44 -1.30
N ARG A 70 4.47 3.93 -2.51
CA ARG A 70 3.84 4.40 -3.75
C ARG A 70 2.36 4.06 -3.82
N ALA A 71 1.97 2.85 -3.42
CA ALA A 71 0.57 2.43 -3.41
C ALA A 71 -0.27 3.33 -2.49
N ILE A 72 0.22 3.62 -1.29
CA ILE A 72 -0.48 4.50 -0.34
C ILE A 72 -0.50 5.95 -0.85
N ALA A 73 0.59 6.44 -1.45
CA ALA A 73 0.59 7.77 -2.08
C ALA A 73 -0.47 7.88 -3.19
N ASN A 74 -0.61 6.84 -4.03
CA ASN A 74 -1.65 6.79 -5.05
C ASN A 74 -3.07 6.75 -4.45
N MET A 75 -3.27 6.02 -3.36
CA MET A 75 -4.55 6.03 -2.62
C MET A 75 -4.88 7.43 -2.08
N ILE A 76 -3.88 8.14 -1.54
CA ILE A 76 -4.03 9.53 -1.08
C ILE A 76 -4.44 10.45 -2.24
N ILE A 77 -3.76 10.38 -3.39
CA ILE A 77 -4.08 11.18 -4.58
C ILE A 77 -5.52 10.91 -5.03
N LYS A 78 -5.92 9.62 -5.06
CA LYS A 78 -7.27 9.22 -5.45
C LYS A 78 -8.31 9.76 -4.47
N ALA A 79 -8.05 9.65 -3.17
CA ALA A 79 -8.94 10.17 -2.13
C ALA A 79 -9.09 11.69 -2.22
N LYS A 80 -7.99 12.45 -2.40
CA LYS A 80 -8.02 13.91 -2.61
C LYS A 80 -8.87 14.27 -3.84
N THR A 81 -8.64 13.57 -4.96
CA THR A 81 -9.38 13.78 -6.21
C THR A 81 -10.89 13.53 -6.05
N LEU A 82 -11.27 12.44 -5.39
CA LEU A 82 -12.68 12.12 -5.13
C LEU A 82 -13.34 13.15 -4.20
N LYS A 83 -12.63 13.61 -3.16
CA LYS A 83 -13.15 14.66 -2.26
C LYS A 83 -13.40 15.98 -2.99
N SER A 84 -12.47 16.43 -3.84
CA SER A 84 -12.66 17.64 -4.65
C SER A 84 -13.83 17.50 -5.63
N GLN A 85 -14.01 16.32 -6.25
CA GLN A 85 -15.14 16.07 -7.14
C GLN A 85 -16.48 16.07 -6.41
N ASN A 86 -16.54 15.49 -5.20
CA ASN A 86 -17.75 15.50 -4.37
C ASN A 86 -18.15 16.90 -3.90
N GLN A 87 -17.18 17.79 -3.63
CA GLN A 87 -17.47 19.20 -3.31
C GLN A 87 -18.01 19.97 -4.52
N ILE A 88 -17.55 19.66 -5.73
CA ILE A 88 -18.06 20.28 -6.97
C ILE A 88 -19.48 19.78 -7.30
N SER A 89 -19.77 18.51 -7.09
CA SER A 89 -21.08 17.92 -7.38
C SER A 89 -22.17 18.35 -6.39
N THR A 90 -21.85 18.58 -5.11
CA THR A 90 -22.80 19.15 -4.14
C THR A 90 -23.14 20.62 -4.45
N SER A 91 -22.21 21.38 -5.03
CA SER A 91 -22.48 22.75 -5.50
C SER A 91 -23.40 22.76 -6.74
N ARG A 92 -23.21 21.83 -7.69
CA ARG A 92 -24.06 21.72 -8.90
C ARG A 92 -25.45 21.15 -8.66
N LYS A 93 -25.67 20.37 -7.60
CA LYS A 93 -27.01 19.82 -7.26
C LYS A 93 -28.07 20.88 -6.92
N ARG A 94 -27.70 22.15 -6.69
CA ARG A 94 -28.67 23.24 -6.52
C ARG A 94 -29.32 23.67 -7.84
N ASN A 95 -28.69 23.36 -8.98
CA ASN A 95 -29.17 23.70 -10.32
C ASN A 95 -28.99 22.51 -11.26
N ALA A 96 -29.94 21.56 -11.32
CA ALA A 96 -30.34 20.86 -12.56
C ALA A 96 -31.17 19.59 -12.27
N HIS A 97 -32.41 19.62 -12.78
CA HIS A 97 -33.16 18.44 -13.18
C HIS A 97 -32.57 17.89 -14.49
N GLN A 98 -31.47 17.13 -14.42
CA GLN A 98 -31.12 16.20 -15.50
C GLN A 98 -30.13 15.15 -15.03
N THR A 99 -30.64 13.96 -14.73
CA THR A 99 -29.84 12.79 -14.38
C THR A 99 -29.40 12.07 -15.65
N HIS A 100 -28.30 12.53 -16.26
CA HIS A 100 -27.52 11.67 -17.13
C HIS A 100 -26.31 11.20 -16.32
N LEU A 101 -26.14 9.88 -16.17
CA LEU A 101 -24.94 9.27 -15.57
C LEU A 101 -23.74 9.58 -16.50
N VAL A 102 -23.15 10.75 -16.33
CA VAL A 102 -21.90 11.12 -16.99
C VAL A 102 -20.84 10.16 -16.47
N LYS A 103 -20.37 9.22 -17.32
CA LYS A 103 -19.17 8.43 -17.06
C LYS A 103 -18.02 9.41 -16.83
N LEU A 104 -17.67 9.63 -15.57
CA LEU A 104 -16.62 10.57 -15.19
C LEU A 104 -15.27 10.07 -15.74
N PRO A 105 -14.47 10.95 -16.36
CA PRO A 105 -13.17 10.56 -16.88
C PRO A 105 -12.29 10.06 -15.73
N VAL A 106 -11.85 8.81 -15.83
CA VAL A 106 -10.88 8.22 -14.90
C VAL A 106 -9.56 8.95 -15.12
N ARG A 107 -9.29 9.99 -14.31
CA ARG A 107 -7.96 10.63 -14.28
C ARG A 107 -6.93 9.54 -13.99
N LYS A 108 -6.03 9.30 -14.96
CA LYS A 108 -4.91 8.37 -14.82
C LYS A 108 -4.05 8.81 -13.63
N LEU A 109 -3.73 7.88 -12.73
CA LEU A 109 -2.82 8.15 -11.62
C LEU A 109 -1.42 8.46 -12.17
N PRO A 110 -0.66 9.36 -11.54
CA PRO A 110 0.69 9.64 -11.97
C PRO A 110 1.57 8.39 -11.81
N ARG A 111 2.44 8.15 -12.80
CA ARG A 111 3.39 7.02 -12.75
C ARG A 111 4.27 7.11 -11.49
N ASN A 112 4.72 8.32 -11.16
CA ASN A 112 5.48 8.62 -9.95
C ASN A 112 4.70 9.64 -9.11
N PRO A 113 4.25 9.28 -7.90
CA PRO A 113 3.58 10.21 -7.01
C PRO A 113 4.50 11.39 -6.63
N PRO A 114 3.97 12.60 -6.42
CA PRO A 114 4.79 13.74 -6.01
C PRO A 114 5.41 13.53 -4.61
N ALA A 115 6.49 14.25 -4.33
CA ALA A 115 7.25 14.10 -3.08
C ALA A 115 6.40 14.38 -1.83
N ALA A 116 5.44 15.31 -1.90
CA ALA A 116 4.54 15.62 -0.80
C ALA A 116 3.66 14.41 -0.43
N GLU A 117 3.02 13.76 -1.41
CA GLU A 117 2.22 12.56 -1.22
C GLU A 117 3.04 11.36 -0.76
N LEU A 118 4.30 11.27 -1.20
CA LEU A 118 5.23 10.24 -0.75
C LEU A 118 5.63 10.41 0.72
N ARG A 119 5.82 11.65 1.19
CA ARG A 119 6.03 11.94 2.62
C ARG A 119 4.76 11.66 3.42
N GLN A 120 3.62 12.09 2.90
CA GLN A 120 2.33 11.85 3.54
C GLN A 120 2.03 10.34 3.64
N SER A 121 2.39 9.55 2.62
CA SER A 121 2.17 8.11 2.65
C SER A 121 3.03 7.41 3.68
N GLU A 122 4.27 7.86 3.89
CA GLU A 122 5.14 7.35 4.95
C GLU A 122 4.54 7.62 6.34
N VAL A 123 4.05 8.84 6.59
CA VAL A 123 3.35 9.17 7.84
C VAL A 123 2.12 8.28 8.03
N VAL A 124 1.30 8.07 7.00
CA VAL A 124 0.13 7.18 7.07
C VAL A 124 0.53 5.74 7.40
N MET A 125 1.57 5.20 6.73
CA MET A 125 2.08 3.85 6.99
C MET A 125 2.48 3.67 8.46
N ILE A 126 3.24 4.63 8.98
CA ILE A 126 3.70 4.65 10.36
C ILE A 126 2.52 4.71 11.31
N LYS A 127 1.60 5.67 11.11
CA LYS A 127 0.44 5.86 11.98
C LYS A 127 -0.45 4.62 12.03
N THR A 128 -0.69 3.98 10.88
CA THR A 128 -1.42 2.70 10.83
C THR A 128 -0.76 1.63 11.69
N ALA A 129 0.57 1.45 11.58
CA ALA A 129 1.27 0.47 12.38
C ALA A 129 1.24 0.82 13.89
N GLN A 130 1.39 2.10 14.23
CA GLN A 130 1.39 2.57 15.61
C GLN A 130 0.01 2.49 16.26
N SER A 131 -1.05 2.87 15.54
CA SER A 131 -2.42 2.81 16.07
C SER A 131 -2.87 1.40 16.38
N GLU A 132 -2.36 0.40 15.67
CA GLU A 132 -2.70 -1.01 15.95
C GLU A 132 -1.94 -1.57 17.15
N ALA A 133 -0.72 -1.10 17.40
CA ALA A 133 0.13 -1.66 18.47
C ALA A 133 0.11 -0.85 19.77
N TYR A 134 -0.17 0.46 19.68
CA TYR A 134 -0.02 1.43 20.77
C TYR A 134 -1.24 2.35 20.90
N ALA A 135 -2.44 1.86 20.60
CA ALA A 135 -3.67 2.65 20.64
C ALA A 135 -3.85 3.36 22.00
N GLU A 136 -3.75 2.61 23.09
CA GLU A 136 -3.92 3.11 24.45
C GLU A 136 -2.84 4.14 24.84
N GLU A 137 -1.60 3.89 24.44
CA GLU A 137 -0.50 4.83 24.69
C GLU A 137 -0.67 6.12 23.91
N ILE A 138 -1.10 6.04 22.65
CA ILE A 138 -1.37 7.22 21.82
C ILE A 138 -2.51 8.04 22.42
N GLU A 139 -3.62 7.41 22.77
CA GLU A 139 -4.76 8.11 23.39
C GLU A 139 -4.35 8.78 24.70
N THR A 140 -3.62 8.07 25.56
CA THR A 140 -3.11 8.61 26.82
C THR A 140 -2.20 9.81 26.58
N LEU A 141 -1.25 9.71 25.66
CA LEU A 141 -0.31 10.80 25.36
C LEU A 141 -0.97 12.02 24.71
N GLN A 142 -2.01 11.81 23.90
CA GLN A 142 -2.79 12.90 23.32
C GLN A 142 -3.62 13.62 24.40
N GLN A 143 -4.22 12.88 25.33
CA GLN A 143 -4.95 13.44 26.47
C GLN A 143 -4.02 14.15 27.47
N ASN A 144 -2.75 13.71 27.61
CA ASN A 144 -1.78 14.33 28.51
C ASN A 144 -1.47 15.79 28.23
N GLN A 145 -1.64 16.23 26.97
CA GLN A 145 -1.53 17.64 26.62
C GLN A 145 -2.56 18.51 27.37
N LEU A 146 -3.62 17.89 27.88
CA LEU A 146 -4.72 18.54 28.62
C LEU A 146 -4.75 18.16 30.11
N SER A 147 -4.26 16.97 30.50
CA SER A 147 -4.56 16.39 31.83
C SER A 147 -3.36 15.95 32.68
N GLN A 148 -2.09 16.14 32.25
CA GLN A 148 -0.89 15.71 33.00
C GLN A 148 -0.86 14.22 33.41
N LYS A 149 -1.63 13.37 32.73
CA LYS A 149 -1.55 11.92 32.93
C LYS A 149 -0.18 11.46 32.37
N SER A 150 0.30 10.29 32.75
CA SER A 150 1.58 9.76 32.29
C SER A 150 1.38 8.35 31.79
N LEU A 151 2.22 7.91 30.86
CA LEU A 151 2.17 6.54 30.40
C LEU A 151 2.42 5.58 31.56
N SER A 152 1.71 4.46 31.55
CA SER A 152 1.93 3.40 32.53
C SER A 152 3.39 2.93 32.48
N PRO A 153 4.08 2.81 33.64
CA PRO A 153 5.42 2.22 33.70
C PRO A 153 5.49 0.78 33.17
N ARG A 154 4.35 0.10 33.03
CA ARG A 154 4.24 -1.25 32.45
C ARG A 154 4.23 -1.25 30.92
N SER A 155 4.03 -0.10 30.27
CA SER A 155 4.05 -0.04 28.80
C SER A 155 5.44 -0.39 28.27
N SER A 156 5.47 -1.20 27.21
CA SER A 156 6.71 -1.66 26.56
C SER A 156 7.60 -0.52 26.03
N ILE A 157 7.01 0.65 25.80
CA ILE A 157 7.70 1.83 25.27
C ILE A 157 7.93 2.92 26.32
N TYR A 158 7.44 2.74 27.56
CA TYR A 158 7.64 3.71 28.65
C TYR A 158 9.11 4.14 28.84
N PRO A 159 10.12 3.23 28.81
CA PRO A 159 11.52 3.61 28.97
C PRO A 159 12.04 4.57 27.88
N LEU A 160 11.34 4.67 26.75
CA LEU A 160 11.69 5.53 25.63
C LEU A 160 11.15 6.96 25.79
N GLN A 161 10.47 7.25 26.91
CA GLN A 161 9.81 8.54 27.18
C GLN A 161 9.00 9.05 25.98
N PRO A 162 8.09 8.24 25.42
CA PRO A 162 7.55 8.52 24.11
C PRO A 162 6.56 9.68 24.14
N PHE A 163 6.45 10.39 23.02
CA PHE A 163 5.52 11.50 22.83
C PHE A 163 4.90 11.45 21.43
N VAL A 164 3.78 12.13 21.25
CA VAL A 164 3.11 12.27 19.95
C VAL A 164 3.47 13.65 19.36
N ASP A 165 4.00 13.66 18.14
CA ASP A 165 4.38 14.90 17.45
C ASP A 165 3.17 15.62 16.80
N GLY A 166 3.43 16.75 16.13
CA GLY A 166 2.40 17.53 15.43
C GLY A 166 1.71 16.81 14.26
N ASP A 167 2.34 15.77 13.70
CA ASP A 167 1.75 14.92 12.65
C ASP A 167 0.93 13.76 13.25
N GLY A 168 0.89 13.64 14.58
CA GLY A 168 0.23 12.56 15.29
C GLY A 168 1.02 11.24 15.23
N VAL A 169 2.34 11.31 15.11
CA VAL A 169 3.26 10.17 15.08
C VAL A 169 3.91 9.97 16.45
N LEU A 170 3.94 8.73 16.93
CA LEU A 170 4.58 8.35 18.18
C LEU A 170 6.11 8.28 18.00
N ARG A 171 6.84 9.05 18.80
CA ARG A 171 8.30 9.19 18.73
C ARG A 171 8.96 8.93 20.08
N VAL A 172 10.25 8.61 20.04
CA VAL A 172 11.10 8.48 21.22
C VAL A 172 11.40 9.87 21.79
N GLY A 173 11.22 10.04 23.10
CA GLY A 173 11.65 11.23 23.82
C GLY A 173 13.17 11.28 23.96
N GLY A 174 13.73 12.49 23.93
CA GLY A 174 15.17 12.71 24.00
C GLY A 174 15.63 13.28 25.35
N ARG A 175 16.84 12.87 25.79
CA ARG A 175 17.64 13.59 26.80
C ARG A 175 18.59 14.63 26.16
N LEU A 176 18.86 14.50 24.86
CA LEU A 176 19.73 15.39 24.08
C LEU A 176 18.90 16.55 23.54
N ARG A 177 18.93 17.69 24.25
CA ARG A 177 18.25 18.93 23.87
C ARG A 177 19.17 19.95 23.16
N GLN A 178 20.47 19.66 23.07
CA GLN A 178 21.50 20.63 22.66
C GLN A 178 22.49 20.02 21.65
N THR A 179 22.01 19.53 20.51
CA THR A 179 22.88 19.13 19.39
C THR A 179 22.33 19.65 18.07
N ASP A 180 23.21 20.00 17.13
CA ASP A 180 22.87 20.45 15.76
C ASP A 180 22.28 19.34 14.87
N GLN A 181 21.80 18.26 15.48
CA GLN A 181 21.38 17.06 14.78
C GLN A 181 19.91 17.21 14.32
N MET A 182 19.56 16.60 13.18
CA MET A 182 18.21 16.72 12.64
C MET A 182 17.16 16.19 13.62
N PHE A 183 16.02 16.88 13.75
CA PHE A 183 14.91 16.51 14.65
C PHE A 183 14.53 15.03 14.57
N GLN A 184 14.53 14.45 13.38
CA GLN A 184 14.15 13.04 13.15
C GLN A 184 15.17 12.05 13.73
N GLU A 185 16.45 12.43 13.81
CA GLU A 185 17.49 11.59 14.40
C GLU A 185 17.43 11.62 15.93
N ILE A 186 17.17 12.81 16.49
CA ILE A 186 17.00 13.04 17.94
C ILE A 186 15.71 12.37 18.44
N HIS A 187 14.62 12.55 17.71
CA HIS A 187 13.27 12.05 18.01
C HIS A 187 12.81 11.05 16.95
N PRO A 188 13.43 9.85 16.94
CA PRO A 188 13.09 8.83 15.96
C PRO A 188 11.67 8.31 16.16
N VAL A 189 11.05 7.93 15.05
CA VAL A 189 9.73 7.30 15.01
C VAL A 189 9.79 5.92 15.64
N ILE A 190 8.87 5.62 16.55
CA ILE A 190 8.76 4.29 17.14
C ILE A 190 7.99 3.37 16.19
N LEU A 191 8.62 2.29 15.74
CA LEU A 191 7.96 1.24 14.97
C LEU A 191 7.77 0.00 15.84
N PRO A 192 6.53 -0.54 15.92
CA PRO A 192 6.24 -1.73 16.71
C PRO A 192 7.08 -2.94 16.29
N LYS A 193 7.41 -3.77 17.27
CA LYS A 193 8.12 -5.03 17.03
C LYS A 193 7.26 -5.95 16.18
N GLY A 194 7.86 -6.53 15.14
CA GLY A 194 7.24 -7.60 14.36
C GLY A 194 6.15 -7.16 13.39
N CYS A 195 5.82 -5.86 13.29
CA CYS A 195 4.93 -5.40 12.24
C CYS A 195 5.60 -5.56 10.87
N HIS A 196 4.80 -5.82 9.83
CA HIS A 196 5.33 -6.04 8.48
C HIS A 196 6.05 -4.81 7.93
N LEU A 197 5.59 -3.61 8.28
CA LEU A 197 6.27 -2.36 7.93
C LEU A 197 7.72 -2.32 8.46
N ALA A 198 7.95 -2.71 9.72
CA ALA A 198 9.28 -2.78 10.30
C ALA A 198 10.17 -3.78 9.55
N ARG A 199 9.61 -4.92 9.13
CA ARG A 199 10.32 -5.90 8.30
C ARG A 199 10.72 -5.31 6.95
N LEU A 200 9.79 -4.65 6.25
CA LEU A 200 10.06 -4.00 4.96
C LEU A 200 11.14 -2.92 5.08
N ALA A 201 11.10 -2.12 6.14
CA ALA A 201 12.11 -1.11 6.42
C ALA A 201 13.48 -1.74 6.66
N ILE A 202 13.56 -2.75 7.53
CA ILE A 202 14.83 -3.44 7.80
C ILE A 202 15.39 -4.07 6.54
N THR A 203 14.58 -4.81 5.77
CA THR A 203 15.03 -5.43 4.52
C THR A 203 15.55 -4.37 3.54
N HIS A 204 14.84 -3.24 3.40
CA HIS A 204 15.28 -2.16 2.53
C HIS A 204 16.64 -1.58 2.94
N TYR A 205 16.82 -1.25 4.22
CA TYR A 205 18.07 -0.67 4.70
C TYR A 205 19.21 -1.68 4.79
N HIS A 206 18.90 -2.96 5.04
CA HIS A 206 19.88 -4.04 5.02
C HIS A 206 20.50 -4.21 3.63
N SER A 207 19.69 -4.18 2.57
CA SER A 207 20.19 -4.16 1.19
C SER A 207 20.88 -2.84 0.84
N LYS A 208 20.37 -1.69 1.32
CA LYS A 208 20.99 -0.37 1.08
C LYS A 208 22.42 -0.28 1.61
N VAL A 209 22.71 -0.95 2.72
CA VAL A 209 24.07 -1.03 3.29
C VAL A 209 24.85 -2.25 2.79
N HIS A 210 24.44 -2.85 1.67
CA HIS A 210 25.12 -4.01 1.05
C HIS A 210 25.33 -5.18 2.02
N HIS A 211 24.33 -5.47 2.85
CA HIS A 211 24.36 -6.61 3.75
C HIS A 211 25.55 -6.65 4.73
N GLN A 212 26.15 -5.49 5.04
CA GLN A 212 27.30 -5.32 5.94
C GLN A 212 27.00 -5.63 7.43
N GLY A 213 25.99 -6.44 7.70
CA GLY A 213 25.68 -6.97 9.01
C GLY A 213 24.83 -6.06 9.89
N ARG A 214 24.67 -6.52 11.14
CA ARG A 214 23.67 -6.00 12.07
C ARG A 214 23.90 -4.57 12.51
N GLN A 215 25.13 -4.22 12.88
CA GLN A 215 25.42 -2.90 13.47
C GLN A 215 25.27 -1.80 12.42
N ILE A 216 25.77 -2.02 11.21
CA ILE A 216 25.71 -1.06 10.12
C ILE A 216 24.24 -0.86 9.67
N THR A 217 23.48 -1.94 9.51
CA THR A 217 22.04 -1.84 9.19
C THR A 217 21.26 -1.11 10.29
N HIS A 218 21.56 -1.40 11.56
CA HIS A 218 20.93 -0.72 12.70
C HIS A 218 21.27 0.76 12.73
N GLY A 219 22.53 1.13 12.49
CA GLY A 219 22.98 2.52 12.38
C GLY A 219 22.25 3.28 11.28
N ALA A 220 22.14 2.69 10.08
CA ALA A 220 21.41 3.29 8.96
C ALA A 220 19.93 3.55 9.30
N LEU A 221 19.26 2.62 10.00
CA LEU A 221 17.88 2.82 10.47
C LEU A 221 17.79 3.99 11.48
N ARG A 222 18.76 4.11 12.38
CA ARG A 222 18.80 5.21 13.37
C ARG A 222 19.05 6.57 12.69
N GLN A 223 19.94 6.63 11.71
CA GLN A 223 20.27 7.84 10.94
C GLN A 223 19.07 8.39 10.16
N VAL A 224 18.18 7.52 9.67
CA VAL A 224 16.95 7.97 9.00
C VAL A 224 15.79 8.24 9.98
N GLY A 225 16.07 8.25 11.27
CA GLY A 225 15.08 8.56 12.30
C GLY A 225 14.09 7.43 12.61
N LEU A 226 14.49 6.16 12.46
CA LEU A 226 13.67 5.01 12.86
C LEU A 226 14.15 4.37 14.17
N TRP A 227 13.20 4.05 15.04
CA TRP A 227 13.39 3.26 16.26
C TRP A 227 12.49 2.03 16.21
N ILE A 228 12.99 0.93 15.65
CA ILE A 228 12.24 -0.33 15.57
C ILE A 228 12.45 -1.13 16.86
N ILE A 229 11.37 -1.45 17.57
CA ILE A 229 11.45 -2.26 18.80
C ILE A 229 11.99 -3.65 18.47
N GLY A 230 13.12 -4.01 19.07
CA GLY A 230 13.79 -5.29 18.82
C GLY A 230 14.52 -5.38 17.47
N ALA A 231 14.85 -4.25 16.83
CA ALA A 231 15.51 -4.17 15.52
C ALA A 231 16.71 -5.12 15.38
N LYS A 232 17.63 -5.11 16.34
CA LYS A 232 18.86 -5.93 16.32
C LYS A 232 18.57 -7.42 16.11
N ARG A 233 17.55 -7.96 16.81
CA ARG A 233 17.17 -9.37 16.68
C ARG A 233 16.51 -9.66 15.33
N MET A 234 15.70 -8.72 14.81
CA MET A 234 15.09 -8.85 13.50
C MET A 234 16.13 -8.81 12.37
N ILE A 235 17.11 -7.92 12.46
CA ILE A 235 18.23 -7.85 11.50
C ILE A 235 19.03 -9.15 11.52
N SER A 236 19.40 -9.66 12.70
CA SER A 236 20.12 -10.94 12.82
C SER A 236 19.39 -12.09 12.12
N LYS A 237 18.06 -12.19 12.28
CA LYS A 237 17.26 -13.22 11.60
C LYS A 237 17.24 -13.08 10.08
N LEU A 238 17.33 -11.85 9.57
CA LEU A 238 17.37 -11.62 8.13
C LEU A 238 18.74 -12.00 7.56
N SER A 239 19.83 -11.63 8.23
CA SER A 239 21.18 -11.97 7.77
C SER A 239 21.42 -13.48 7.73
N THR A 240 20.90 -14.26 8.68
CA THR A 240 21.00 -15.74 8.65
C THR A 240 20.26 -16.38 7.49
N ASN A 241 19.20 -15.73 6.98
CA ASN A 241 18.44 -16.24 5.85
C ASN A 241 19.11 -15.87 4.51
N VAL A 242 19.71 -14.68 4.41
CA VAL A 242 20.44 -14.27 3.19
C VAL A 242 21.67 -15.15 2.96
N SER A 243 22.48 -15.40 3.99
CA SER A 243 23.66 -16.27 3.86
C SER A 243 23.30 -17.72 3.52
N ARG A 244 22.09 -18.19 3.87
CA ARG A 244 21.60 -19.52 3.46
C ARG A 244 21.20 -19.57 1.98
N VAL A 245 20.65 -18.47 1.43
CA VAL A 245 20.25 -18.39 0.02
C VAL A 245 21.48 -18.26 -0.88
N GLU A 246 22.45 -17.42 -0.52
CA GLU A 246 23.71 -17.26 -1.27
C GLU A 246 24.51 -18.57 -1.33
N ASN A 247 24.53 -19.34 -0.24
CA ASN A 247 25.20 -20.66 -0.23
C ASN A 247 24.45 -21.74 -1.03
N SER A 248 23.16 -21.54 -1.33
CA SER A 248 22.37 -22.48 -2.15
C SER A 248 22.42 -22.20 -3.65
N GLU A 249 22.75 -20.95 -4.05
CA GLU A 249 22.88 -20.57 -5.47
C GLU A 249 24.31 -20.80 -6.02
N GLY A 250 25.28 -21.13 -5.17
CA GLY A 250 26.68 -21.39 -5.55
C GLY A 250 27.04 -22.87 -5.80
N THR A 251 26.07 -23.77 -5.99
CA THR A 251 26.31 -25.22 -6.19
C THR A 251 25.69 -25.73 -7.50
N LEU A 252 26.00 -25.08 -8.63
CA LEU A 252 25.78 -25.60 -9.98
C LEU A 252 27.02 -25.38 -10.83
#